data_AF-A0A7C2WZH6-F1
#
_entry.id   AF-A0A7C2WZH6-F1
#
_cell.length_a   1.000
_cell.length_b   1.000
_cell.length_c   1.000
_cell.angle_alpha   90.00
_cell.angle_beta   90.00
_cell.angle_gamma   90.00
#
_symmetry.space_group_name_H-M   'P 1'
#
loop_
_entity.id
_entity.type
_entity.pdbx_description
1 polymer ?
#
loop_
_entity_poly.entity_id
_entity_poly.type
_entity_poly.pdbx_seq_one_letter_code
_entity_poly.pdbx_strand_id
1 'polypeptide(L)'
;MSESPSSSAANANPPGSERSRVVKAAGIVGGSTFLSRIFGFIRDMVIAGFFGAGVATDAFFVAFRIPNLLRSLLAEGSLTIAFVPVFTEYLKTRSREEALKLASVSFTLLSMVLAVITLAGILLAPWIVRLIAWGFSSDPGRFGLTVYLTRLM
;
A
#
# COMPACT_ATOMS: atom_id res chain seq x y z
N MET A 1 -40.18 -13.12 -49.86
CA MET A 1 -40.06 -12.28 -48.65
C MET A 1 -39.70 -13.18 -47.50
N SER A 2 -38.69 -12.99 -46.67
CA SER A 2 -37.54 -12.07 -46.59
C SER A 2 -36.88 -12.46 -45.27
N GLU A 3 -35.55 -12.52 -45.25
CA GLU A 3 -34.68 -12.77 -44.08
C GLU A 3 -35.11 -11.94 -42.85
N SER A 4 -34.92 -12.37 -41.59
CA SER A 4 -33.63 -12.26 -40.88
C SER A 4 -33.72 -12.84 -39.46
N PRO A 5 -32.70 -13.58 -38.99
CA PRO A 5 -32.28 -13.52 -37.59
C PRO A 5 -30.85 -12.96 -37.54
N SER A 6 -30.72 -11.64 -37.41
CA SER A 6 -29.44 -10.99 -37.14
C SER A 6 -29.57 -10.10 -35.91
N SER A 7 -28.91 -10.49 -34.81
CA SER A 7 -28.28 -9.59 -33.81
C SER A 7 -27.92 -10.35 -32.53
N SER A 8 -27.05 -11.36 -32.62
CA SER A 8 -26.45 -11.96 -31.41
C SER A 8 -25.05 -12.54 -31.67
N ALA A 9 -24.22 -11.84 -32.45
CA ALA A 9 -22.87 -12.33 -32.78
C ALA A 9 -21.81 -11.21 -32.92
N ALA A 10 -21.92 -10.11 -32.16
CA ALA A 10 -20.94 -9.04 -32.26
C ALA A 10 -20.58 -8.45 -30.89
N ASN A 11 -19.84 -9.21 -30.07
CA ASN A 11 -19.00 -8.63 -29.01
C ASN A 11 -17.90 -9.58 -28.50
N ALA A 12 -17.37 -10.44 -29.37
CA ALA A 12 -16.12 -11.15 -29.07
C ALA A 12 -14.94 -10.23 -29.45
N ASN A 13 -14.35 -9.58 -28.45
CA ASN A 13 -13.10 -8.84 -28.65
C ASN A 13 -12.03 -9.77 -29.23
N PRO A 14 -11.25 -9.36 -30.24
CA PRO A 14 -10.21 -10.21 -30.81
C PRO A 14 -9.14 -10.53 -29.76
N PRO A 15 -8.58 -11.76 -29.74
CA PRO A 15 -7.67 -12.24 -28.69
C PRO A 15 -6.38 -11.40 -28.51
N GLY A 16 -5.98 -10.63 -29.54
CA GLY A 16 -4.88 -9.67 -29.43
C GLY A 16 -5.16 -8.45 -28.54
N SER A 17 -6.43 -8.06 -28.37
CA SER A 17 -6.82 -6.85 -27.64
C SER A 17 -6.79 -7.00 -26.12
N GLU A 18 -7.06 -8.22 -25.60
CA GLU A 18 -6.96 -8.51 -24.17
C GLU A 18 -5.50 -8.65 -23.75
N ARG A 19 -4.70 -9.39 -24.52
CA ARG A 19 -3.25 -9.52 -24.26
C ARG A 19 -2.56 -8.16 -24.25
N SER A 20 -2.89 -7.29 -25.21
CA SER A 20 -2.37 -5.92 -25.26
C SER A 20 -2.81 -5.07 -24.06
N ARG A 21 -4.08 -5.18 -23.63
CA ARG A 21 -4.58 -4.49 -22.43
C ARG A 21 -3.89 -4.95 -21.15
N VAL A 22 -3.70 -6.25 -20.97
CA VAL A 22 -3.01 -6.82 -19.80
C VAL A 22 -1.54 -6.40 -19.79
N VAL A 23 -0.84 -6.49 -20.93
CA VAL A 23 0.56 -6.06 -21.05
C VAL A 23 0.71 -4.56 -20.75
N LYS A 24 -0.20 -3.72 -21.28
CA LYS A 24 -0.21 -2.29 -20.99
C LYS A 24 -0.45 -2.01 -19.51
N ALA A 25 -1.43 -2.66 -18.88
CA ALA A 25 -1.72 -2.50 -17.46
C ALA A 25 -0.55 -2.96 -16.57
N ALA A 26 0.03 -4.12 -16.86
CA ALA A 26 1.21 -4.64 -16.17
C ALA A 26 2.42 -3.70 -16.33
N GLY A 27 2.63 -3.16 -17.52
CA GLY A 27 3.67 -2.17 -17.78
C GLY A 27 3.48 -0.87 -16.99
N ILE A 28 2.25 -0.37 -16.88
CA ILE A 28 1.94 0.81 -16.07
C ILE A 28 2.20 0.52 -14.59
N VAL A 29 1.65 -0.57 -14.04
CA VAL A 29 1.82 -0.92 -12.62
C VAL A 29 3.28 -1.18 -12.28
N GLY A 30 3.98 -1.95 -13.12
CA GLY A 30 5.40 -2.25 -12.97
C GLY A 30 6.27 -0.99 -13.06
N GLY A 31 6.00 -0.13 -14.04
CA GLY A 31 6.68 1.16 -14.19
C GLY A 31 6.46 2.10 -13.00
N SER A 32 5.21 2.23 -12.53
CA SER A 32 4.89 3.01 -11.33
C SER A 32 5.55 2.46 -10.07
N THR A 33 5.63 1.13 -9.93
CA THR A 33 6.31 0.47 -8.80
C THR A 33 7.82 0.71 -8.85
N PHE A 34 8.43 0.55 -10.03
CA PHE A 34 9.85 0.80 -10.23
C PHE A 34 10.21 2.26 -9.92
N LEU A 35 9.43 3.20 -10.46
CA LEU A 35 9.64 4.62 -10.21
C LEU A 35 9.51 4.97 -8.71
N SER A 36 8.54 4.38 -8.01
CA SER A 36 8.39 4.54 -6.56
C SER A 36 9.61 4.02 -5.79
N ARG A 37 10.22 2.91 -6.24
CA ARG A 37 11.45 2.38 -5.64
C ARG A 37 12.66 3.28 -5.89
N ILE A 38 12.77 3.88 -7.07
CA ILE A 38 13.80 4.88 -7.38
C ILE A 38 13.66 6.08 -6.45
N PHE A 39 12.45 6.62 -6.26
CA PHE A 39 12.23 7.72 -5.31
C PHE A 39 12.55 7.33 -3.87
N GLY A 40 12.18 6.12 -3.44
CA GLY A 40 12.56 5.58 -2.13
C GLY A 40 14.08 5.50 -1.96
N PHE A 41 14.80 5.02 -2.98
CA PHE A 41 16.25 4.95 -2.97
C PHE A 41 16.91 6.34 -2.95
N ILE A 42 16.39 7.29 -3.72
CA ILE A 42 16.87 8.69 -3.71
C ILE A 42 16.67 9.29 -2.31
N ARG A 43 15.52 9.06 -1.67
CA ARG A 43 15.28 9.49 -0.29
C ARG A 43 16.32 8.90 0.65
N ASP A 44 16.61 7.60 0.55
CA ASP A 44 17.58 6.94 1.41
C ASP A 44 19.00 7.48 1.17
N MET A 45 19.36 7.79 -0.08
CA MET A 45 20.63 8.42 -0.45
C MET A 45 20.75 9.85 0.07
N VAL A 46 19.67 10.64 0.01
CA VAL A 46 19.60 12.00 0.58
C VAL A 46 19.80 11.95 2.09
N ILE A 47 19.10 11.04 2.79
CA ILE A 47 19.23 10.88 4.24
C ILE A 47 20.67 10.46 4.59
N ALA A 48 21.23 9.47 3.90
CA ALA A 48 22.61 9.06 4.11
C ALA A 48 23.63 10.16 3.80
N GLY A 49 23.37 11.01 2.80
CA GLY A 49 24.22 12.13 2.42
C GLY A 49 24.22 13.28 3.43
N PHE A 50 23.06 13.62 4.02
CA PHE A 50 22.94 14.70 5.00
C PHE A 50 23.31 14.26 6.43
N PHE A 51 22.98 13.03 6.82
CA PHE A 51 23.15 12.55 8.19
C PHE A 51 24.31 11.55 8.37
N GLY A 52 24.87 11.01 7.28
CA GLY A 52 25.92 10.00 7.32
C GLY A 52 25.48 8.66 7.93
N ALA A 53 26.44 7.78 8.23
CA ALA A 53 26.22 6.60 9.06
C ALA A 53 26.22 7.01 10.55
N GLY A 54 25.15 7.69 10.96
CA GLY A 54 25.02 8.31 12.28
C GLY A 54 23.79 7.83 13.04
N VAL A 55 23.76 8.18 14.33
CA VAL A 55 22.69 7.83 15.28
C VAL A 55 21.29 8.23 14.77
N ALA A 56 21.18 9.38 14.10
CA ALA A 56 19.93 9.89 13.55
C ALA A 56 19.43 9.05 12.35
N THR A 57 20.34 8.65 11.45
CA THR A 57 20.03 7.81 10.29
C THR A 57 19.50 6.44 10.72
N ASP A 58 20.15 5.83 11.72
CA ASP A 58 19.72 4.53 12.24
C ASP A 58 18.37 4.63 12.96
N ALA A 59 18.15 5.70 13.74
CA ALA A 59 16.86 5.97 14.37
C ALA A 59 15.74 6.15 13.33
N PHE A 60 16.02 6.88 12.25
CA PHE A 60 15.08 7.08 11.15
C PHE A 60 14.73 5.75 10.46
N PHE A 61 15.71 4.93 10.09
CA PHE A 61 15.44 3.67 9.40
C PHE A 61 14.67 2.68 10.28
N VAL A 62 14.97 2.61 11.58
CA VAL A 62 14.19 1.80 12.52
C VAL A 62 12.76 2.32 12.61
N ALA A 63 12.57 3.64 12.78
CA ALA A 63 11.26 4.24 12.87
C ALA A 63 10.44 4.01 11.58
N PHE A 64 11.03 4.25 10.41
CA PHE A 64 10.39 4.07 9.10
C PHE A 64 10.01 2.63 8.80
N ARG A 65 10.71 1.65 9.38
CA ARG A 65 10.41 0.23 9.17
C ARG A 65 9.00 -0.14 9.64
N ILE A 66 8.52 0.43 10.74
CA ILE A 66 7.23 0.09 11.34
C ILE A 66 6.06 0.43 10.39
N PRO A 67 5.86 1.68 9.95
CA PRO A 67 4.77 2.00 9.02
C PRO A 67 4.96 1.30 7.68
N ASN A 68 6.20 1.07 7.22
CA ASN A 68 6.44 0.34 6.00
C ASN A 68 6.02 -1.14 6.08
N LEU A 69 6.20 -1.79 7.24
CA LEU A 69 5.70 -3.14 7.49
C LEU A 69 4.17 -3.18 7.47
N LEU A 70 3.51 -2.23 8.14
CA LEU A 70 2.04 -2.15 8.14
C LEU A 70 1.50 -1.94 6.71
N ARG A 71 2.14 -1.06 5.93
CA ARG A 71 1.84 -0.86 4.51
C ARG A 71 2.02 -2.15 3.71
N SER A 72 3.11 -2.88 3.93
CA SER A 72 3.36 -4.16 3.24
C SER A 72 2.28 -5.20 3.56
N LEU A 73 1.92 -5.34 4.83
CA LEU A 73 0.93 -6.33 5.28
C LEU A 73 -0.50 -6.01 4.82
N LEU A 74 -0.90 -4.73 4.87
CA LEU A 74 -2.28 -4.31 4.64
C LEU A 74 -2.55 -3.80 3.23
N ALA A 75 -1.54 -3.28 2.52
CA ALA A 75 -1.73 -2.56 1.26
C ALA A 75 -0.95 -3.13 0.05
N GLU A 76 0.16 -3.84 0.23
CA GLU A 76 0.94 -4.37 -0.91
C GLU A 76 0.31 -5.56 -1.64
N GLY A 77 -0.80 -6.11 -1.16
CA GLY A 77 -1.54 -7.10 -1.96
C GLY A 77 -2.73 -7.75 -1.28
N SER A 78 -2.70 -7.95 0.04
CA SER A 78 -3.77 -8.63 0.79
C SER A 78 -5.13 -7.99 0.57
N LEU A 79 -5.24 -6.68 0.76
CA LEU A 79 -6.47 -5.93 0.55
C LEU A 79 -6.88 -5.92 -0.93
N THR A 80 -5.95 -5.63 -1.84
CA THR A 80 -6.25 -5.54 -3.29
C THR A 80 -6.72 -6.87 -3.85
N ILE A 81 -6.09 -7.98 -3.46
CA ILE A 81 -6.45 -9.34 -3.90
C ILE A 81 -7.87 -9.71 -3.43
N ALA A 82 -8.25 -9.33 -2.21
CA ALA A 82 -9.58 -9.59 -1.68
C ALA A 82 -10.64 -8.62 -2.24
N PHE A 83 -10.31 -7.34 -2.38
CA PHE A 83 -11.26 -6.27 -2.70
C PHE A 83 -11.60 -6.21 -4.19
N VAL A 84 -10.60 -6.27 -5.08
CA VAL A 84 -10.81 -6.06 -6.52
C VAL A 84 -11.78 -7.07 -7.15
N PRO A 85 -11.70 -8.39 -6.86
CA PRO A 85 -12.65 -9.36 -7.41
C PRO A 85 -14.08 -9.08 -6.97
N VAL A 86 -14.29 -8.83 -5.67
CA VAL A 86 -15.62 -8.57 -5.08
C VAL A 86 -16.20 -7.26 -5.63
N PHE A 87 -15.40 -6.21 -5.70
CA PHE A 87 -15.83 -4.93 -6.28
C PHE A 87 -16.18 -5.07 -7.77
N THR A 88 -15.39 -5.83 -8.53
CA THR A 88 -15.65 -6.09 -9.95
C THR A 88 -16.92 -6.93 -10.15
N GLU A 89 -17.19 -7.89 -9.26
CA GLU A 89 -18.44 -8.67 -9.26
C GLU A 89 -19.65 -7.77 -8.98
N TYR A 90 -19.56 -6.85 -8.01
CA TYR A 90 -20.62 -5.89 -7.73
C TYR A 90 -20.90 -4.97 -8.91
N LEU A 91 -19.86 -4.50 -9.63
CA LEU A 91 -20.05 -3.71 -10.84
C LEU A 91 -20.76 -4.47 -11.98
N LYS A 92 -20.65 -5.80 -12.01
CA LYS A 92 -21.23 -6.64 -13.07
C LYS A 92 -22.63 -7.13 -12.73
N THR A 93 -22.87 -7.45 -11.46
CA THR A 93 -24.09 -8.15 -11.00
C THR A 93 -25.07 -7.24 -10.28
N ARG A 94 -24.61 -6.08 -9.78
CA ARG A 94 -25.39 -5.13 -8.98
C ARG A 94 -25.38 -3.73 -9.58
N SER A 95 -26.15 -2.82 -8.96
CA SER A 95 -26.14 -1.42 -9.33
C SER A 95 -24.79 -0.77 -9.01
N ARG A 96 -24.42 0.27 -9.78
CA ARG A 96 -23.21 1.06 -9.52
C ARG A 96 -23.22 1.66 -8.11
N GLU A 97 -24.39 2.01 -7.60
CA GLU A 97 -24.57 2.58 -6.27
C GLU A 97 -24.25 1.58 -5.16
N GLU A 98 -24.64 0.31 -5.33
CA GLU A 98 -24.24 -0.78 -4.42
C GLU A 98 -22.72 -1.03 -4.45
N ALA A 99 -22.10 -0.99 -5.63
CA ALA A 99 -20.65 -1.11 -5.75
C ALA A 99 -19.92 0.04 -5.04
N LEU A 100 -20.39 1.28 -5.21
CA LEU A 100 -19.84 2.45 -4.52
C LEU A 100 -20.04 2.36 -3.00
N LYS A 101 -21.21 1.88 -2.55
CA LYS A 101 -21.47 1.64 -1.13
C LYS A 101 -20.49 0.61 -0.55
N LEU A 102 -20.21 -0.48 -1.26
CA LEU A 102 -19.18 -1.44 -0.86
C LEU A 102 -17.82 -0.76 -0.71
N ALA A 103 -17.40 0.02 -1.71
CA ALA A 103 -16.13 0.75 -1.64
C ALA A 103 -16.08 1.73 -0.45
N SER A 104 -17.15 2.48 -0.19
CA SER A 104 -17.23 3.40 0.95
C SER A 104 -17.16 2.67 2.29
N VAL A 105 -17.86 1.54 2.44
CA VAL A 105 -17.82 0.73 3.67
C VAL A 105 -16.43 0.13 3.87
N SER A 106 -15.84 -0.47 2.83
CA SER A 106 -14.48 -1.01 2.90
C SER A 106 -13.45 0.06 3.23
N PHE A 107 -13.54 1.24 2.60
CA PHE A 107 -12.66 2.37 2.90
C PHE A 107 -12.81 2.83 4.35
N THR A 108 -14.04 3.01 4.82
CA THR A 108 -14.32 3.45 6.20
C THR A 108 -13.78 2.46 7.22
N LEU A 109 -14.02 1.16 7.01
CA LEU A 109 -13.49 0.10 7.88
C LEU A 109 -11.97 0.07 7.87
N LEU A 110 -11.35 0.16 6.70
CA LEU A 110 -9.91 0.21 6.57
C LEU A 110 -9.34 1.43 7.30
N SER A 111 -9.90 2.62 7.10
CA SER A 111 -9.50 3.83 7.79
C SER A 111 -9.64 3.71 9.30
N MET A 112 -10.72 3.10 9.79
CA MET A 112 -10.93 2.89 11.22
C MET A 112 -9.90 1.92 11.80
N VAL A 113 -9.63 0.81 11.12
CA VAL A 113 -8.59 -0.15 11.52
C VAL A 113 -7.21 0.50 11.52
N LEU A 114 -6.87 1.24 10.46
CA LEU A 114 -5.61 1.98 10.39
C LEU A 114 -5.49 3.00 11.51
N ALA A 115 -6.55 3.77 11.79
CA ALA A 115 -6.55 4.75 12.87
C ALA A 115 -6.29 4.10 14.24
N VAL A 116 -6.94 2.97 14.53
CA VAL A 116 -6.72 2.20 15.77
C VAL A 116 -5.28 1.68 15.84
N ILE A 117 -4.76 1.10 14.74
CA ILE A 117 -3.38 0.60 14.69
C ILE A 117 -2.37 1.75 14.88
N THR A 118 -2.58 2.89 14.23
CA THR A 118 -1.73 4.07 14.36
C THR A 118 -1.75 4.61 15.79
N LEU A 119 -2.93 4.78 16.39
CA LEU A 119 -3.04 5.22 17.80
C LEU A 119 -2.35 4.24 18.74
N ALA A 120 -2.56 2.93 18.56
CA ALA A 120 -1.87 1.91 19.33
C ALA A 120 -0.35 1.99 19.13
N GLY A 121 0.12 2.18 17.90
CA GLY A 121 1.52 2.37 17.56
C GLY A 121 2.16 3.58 18.26
N ILE A 122 1.45 4.72 18.31
CA ILE A 122 1.92 5.94 18.98
C ILE A 122 2.04 5.71 20.51
N LEU A 123 1.04 5.08 21.12
CA LEU A 123 1.01 4.81 22.54
C LEU A 123 2.06 3.76 22.94
N LEU A 124 2.20 2.72 22.13
CA LEU A 124 3.11 1.60 22.36
C LEU A 124 4.51 1.82 21.77
N ALA A 125 4.77 2.96 21.13
CA ALA A 125 6.05 3.30 20.50
C ALA A 125 7.29 2.93 21.34
N PRO A 126 7.40 3.27 22.65
CA PRO A 126 8.58 2.89 23.44
C PRO A 126 8.76 1.37 23.58
N TRP A 127 7.68 0.60 23.65
CA TRP A 127 7.72 -0.86 23.73
C TRP A 127 8.11 -1.47 22.38
N ILE A 128 7.53 -0.95 21.29
CA ILE A 128 7.83 -1.41 19.94
C ILE A 128 9.31 -1.15 19.61
N VAL A 129 9.83 0.04 19.92
CA VAL A 129 11.25 0.37 19.69
C VAL A 129 12.17 -0.51 20.54
N ARG A 130 11.84 -0.80 21.80
CA ARG A 130 12.63 -1.75 22.62
C ARG A 130 12.69 -3.14 22.02
N LEU A 131 11.59 -3.61 21.42
CA LEU A 131 11.51 -4.93 20.81
C LEU A 131 12.29 -4.99 19.48
N ILE A 132 12.13 -3.98 18.62
CA ILE A 132 12.73 -3.96 17.27
C ILE A 132 14.20 -3.53 17.31
N ALA A 133 14.55 -2.61 18.21
CA ALA A 133 15.88 -2.05 18.35
C ALA A 133 16.41 -2.24 19.77
N TRP A 134 16.53 -3.51 20.21
CA TRP A 134 17.05 -3.86 21.53
C TRP A 134 18.38 -3.16 21.85
N GLY A 135 19.22 -2.95 20.82
CA GLY A 135 20.58 -2.43 20.93
C GLY A 135 20.64 -0.92 21.13
N PHE A 136 19.51 -0.21 21.02
CA PHE A 136 19.46 1.23 21.25
C PHE A 136 19.17 1.55 22.71
N SER A 137 18.77 0.57 23.52
CA SER A 137 18.43 0.75 24.94
C SER A 137 19.63 1.17 25.80
N SER A 138 20.86 0.96 25.33
CA SER A 138 22.10 1.39 25.98
C SER A 138 22.45 2.87 25.76
N ASP A 139 21.81 3.53 24.79
CA ASP A 139 21.97 4.96 24.50
C ASP A 139 20.61 5.67 24.65
N PRO A 140 20.37 6.35 25.79
CA PRO A 140 19.11 7.02 26.06
C PRO A 140 18.73 8.07 25.00
N GLY A 141 19.70 8.75 24.38
CA GLY A 141 19.45 9.78 23.37
C GLY A 141 18.97 9.17 22.06
N ARG A 142 19.64 8.11 21.60
CA ARG A 142 19.25 7.34 20.41
C ARG A 142 17.88 6.69 20.55
N PHE A 143 17.61 6.10 21.71
CA PHE A 143 16.32 5.49 22.00
C PHE A 143 15.19 6.53 21.96
N GLY A 144 15.37 7.67 22.66
CA GLY A 144 14.39 8.74 22.70
C GLY A 144 14.06 9.32 21.32
N LEU A 145 15.08 9.55 20.48
CA LEU A 145 14.90 10.00 19.11
C LEU A 145 14.12 8.99 18.27
N THR A 146 14.45 7.69 18.39
CA THR A 146 13.75 6.64 17.64
C THR A 146 12.27 6.56 18.05
N VAL A 147 11.97 6.64 19.35
CA VAL A 147 10.57 6.67 19.84
C VAL A 147 9.82 7.88 19.32
N TYR A 148 10.45 9.05 19.32
CA TYR A 148 9.85 10.27 18.76
C TYR A 148 9.52 10.11 17.27
N LEU A 149 10.48 9.63 16.48
CA LEU A 149 10.29 9.40 15.06
C LEU A 149 9.21 8.33 14.80
N THR A 150 9.18 7.25 15.57
CA THR A 150 8.13 6.20 15.47
C THR A 150 6.73 6.73 15.75
N ARG A 151 6.57 7.76 16.59
CA ARG A 151 5.26 8.39 16.83
C ARG A 151 4.81 9.32 15.70
N LEU A 152 5.78 9.85 14.94
CA LEU A 152 5.54 10.83 13.90
C LEU A 152 5.25 10.16 12.55
N MET A 153 5.91 9.04 12.27
CA MET A 153 5.72 8.26 11.03
C MET A 153 4.51 7.34 11.07
#